data_AF-A0A150X9Z9-F1
#
_entry.id   AF-A0A150X9Z9-F1
#
_cell.length_a   1.000
_cell.length_b   1.000
_cell.length_c   1.000
_cell.angle_alpha   90.00
_cell.angle_beta   90.00
_cell.angle_gamma   90.00
#
_symmetry.space_group_name_H-M   'P 1'
#
loop_
_entity.id
_entity.type
_entity.pdbx_description
1 polymer ?
#
loop_
_entity_poly.entity_id
_entity_poly.type
_entity_poly.pdbx_seq_one_letter_code
_entity_poly.pdbx_strand_id
1 'polypeptide(L)'
;MILRQNGYYLEEPSIIGGHRIKSDEIVIALNAYYFKSFSELMVASQVSRIGDLVDFTAKSFDFEKCIPMSYTLKGNQVIVQPINIYGSDYTIDIKNANLLFNNDTKKELRFTEWPSNSNMNEINAKIIRDTFEPFDCGDYQLINT
;
A
#
# COMPACT_ATOMS: atom_id res chain seq x y z
N MET A 1 12.07 17.30 4.93
CA MET A 1 11.34 16.02 5.10
C MET A 1 11.49 15.24 3.81
N ILE A 2 11.78 13.94 3.86
CA ILE A 2 12.22 13.16 2.69
C ILE A 2 11.25 11.98 2.49
N LEU A 3 10.64 11.90 1.31
CA LEU A 3 9.92 10.70 0.86
C LEU A 3 10.91 9.60 0.54
N ARG A 4 10.60 8.37 0.93
CA ARG A 4 11.41 7.22 0.57
C ARG A 4 11.06 6.78 -0.85
N GLN A 5 12.09 6.53 -1.66
CA GLN A 5 11.97 6.04 -3.04
C GLN A 5 12.51 4.62 -3.19
N ASN A 6 13.11 4.04 -2.14
CA ASN A 6 13.62 2.67 -2.12
C ASN A 6 12.57 1.62 -1.73
N GLY A 7 11.30 1.88 -2.00
CA GLY A 7 10.19 1.01 -1.61
C GLY A 7 8.86 1.53 -2.12
N TYR A 8 7.78 1.05 -1.50
CA TYR A 8 6.43 1.47 -1.80
C TYR A 8 5.67 1.80 -0.52
N TYR A 9 4.58 2.53 -0.64
CA TYR A 9 3.66 2.81 0.46
C TYR A 9 2.38 2.01 0.25
N LEU A 10 1.99 1.20 1.22
CA LEU A 10 0.76 0.40 1.20
C LEU A 10 -0.35 1.16 1.93
N GLU A 11 -1.46 1.42 1.25
CA GLU A 11 -2.66 2.01 1.86
C GLU A 11 -3.42 0.98 2.69
N GLU A 12 -3.97 1.42 3.81
CA GLU A 12 -4.86 0.61 4.65
C GLU A 12 -5.95 -0.09 3.82
N PRO A 13 -6.17 -1.41 3.99
CA PRO A 13 -7.12 -2.16 3.17
C PRO A 13 -8.56 -1.64 3.29
N SER A 14 -9.33 -1.71 2.20
CA SER A 14 -10.79 -1.56 2.24
C SER A 14 -11.45 -2.93 2.27
N ILE A 15 -12.37 -3.18 3.19
CA ILE A 15 -13.27 -4.33 3.08
C ILE A 15 -14.33 -4.00 2.03
N ILE A 16 -14.41 -4.81 0.97
CA ILE A 16 -15.35 -4.62 -0.14
C ILE A 16 -16.35 -5.77 -0.29
N GLY A 17 -16.21 -6.83 0.50
CA GLY A 17 -17.13 -7.97 0.50
C GLY A 17 -16.92 -8.88 1.71
N GLY A 18 -17.91 -9.72 2.00
CA GLY A 18 -17.76 -10.78 3.01
C GLY A 18 -18.05 -10.39 4.47
N HIS A 19 -18.75 -9.28 4.72
CA HIS A 19 -19.01 -8.73 6.06
C HIS A 19 -19.77 -9.64 7.06
N ARG A 20 -20.32 -10.80 6.63
CA ARG A 20 -21.08 -11.74 7.48
C ARG A 20 -20.61 -13.19 7.35
N ILE A 21 -19.43 -13.41 6.79
CA ILE A 21 -18.92 -14.74 6.47
C ILE A 21 -17.63 -15.01 7.26
N LYS A 22 -17.11 -16.25 7.19
CA LYS A 22 -15.87 -16.61 7.87
C LYS A 22 -14.73 -15.69 7.42
N SER A 23 -13.75 -15.46 8.31
CA SER A 23 -12.70 -14.47 8.10
C SER A 23 -11.99 -14.65 6.76
N ASP A 24 -11.70 -15.88 6.34
CA ASP A 24 -11.06 -16.25 5.07
C ASP A 24 -11.85 -15.87 3.80
N GLU A 25 -13.15 -15.58 3.91
CA GLU A 25 -14.00 -15.15 2.79
C GLU A 25 -14.15 -13.62 2.69
N ILE A 26 -13.54 -12.85 3.60
CA ILE A 26 -13.52 -11.39 3.54
C ILE A 26 -12.71 -10.96 2.33
N VAL A 27 -13.32 -10.15 1.47
CA VAL A 27 -12.67 -9.61 0.27
C VAL A 27 -12.21 -8.20 0.56
N ILE A 28 -10.92 -7.96 0.34
CA ILE A 28 -10.28 -6.67 0.54
C ILE A 28 -9.74 -6.09 -0.76
N ALA A 29 -9.76 -4.77 -0.85
CA ALA A 29 -9.04 -4.01 -1.87
C ALA A 29 -7.83 -3.34 -1.22
N LEU A 30 -6.69 -3.44 -1.90
CA LEU A 30 -5.42 -2.85 -1.53
C LEU A 30 -4.91 -1.95 -2.65
N ASN A 31 -4.28 -0.85 -2.26
CA ASN A 31 -3.56 0.04 -3.15
C ASN A 31 -2.13 0.22 -2.64
N ALA A 32 -1.16 0.16 -3.54
CA ALA A 32 0.24 0.40 -3.26
C ALA A 32 0.80 1.49 -4.18
N TYR A 33 1.64 2.36 -3.61
CA TYR A 33 2.09 3.60 -4.21
C TYR A 33 3.62 3.61 -4.29
N TYR A 34 4.17 3.76 -5.50
CA TYR A 34 5.61 3.78 -5.74
C TYR A 34 6.04 5.04 -6.47
N PHE A 35 6.90 5.84 -5.84
CA PHE A 35 7.50 7.04 -6.43
C PHE A 35 8.67 6.65 -7.35
N LYS A 36 8.38 6.49 -8.64
CA LYS A 36 9.33 6.01 -9.65
C LYS A 36 10.36 7.05 -10.07
N SER A 37 9.97 8.31 -10.10
CA SER A 37 10.85 9.45 -10.41
C SER A 37 10.41 10.66 -9.59
N PHE A 38 11.07 11.81 -9.78
CA PHE A 38 10.72 13.04 -9.07
C PHE A 38 9.33 13.61 -9.40
N SER A 39 8.67 13.12 -10.45
CA SER A 39 7.37 13.60 -10.90
C SER A 39 6.38 12.48 -11.25
N GLU A 40 6.78 11.22 -11.12
CA GLU A 40 5.98 10.06 -11.53
C GLU A 40 5.73 9.13 -10.34
N LEU A 41 4.45 8.83 -10.12
CA LEU A 41 3.93 7.94 -9.09
C LEU A 41 3.20 6.79 -9.79
N MET A 42 3.53 5.56 -9.43
CA MET A 42 2.82 4.37 -9.90
C MET A 42 1.87 3.90 -8.80
N VAL A 43 0.61 3.63 -9.17
CA VAL A 43 -0.36 3.01 -8.28
C VAL A 43 -0.67 1.60 -8.78
N ALA A 44 -0.44 0.61 -7.94
CA ALA A 44 -0.83 -0.77 -8.18
C ALA A 44 -1.99 -1.12 -7.26
N SER A 45 -3.03 -1.76 -7.80
CA SER A 45 -4.22 -2.15 -7.05
C SER A 45 -4.43 -3.66 -7.13
N GLN A 46 -4.86 -4.25 -6.02
CA GLN A 46 -5.20 -5.67 -5.96
C GLN A 46 -6.49 -5.85 -5.16
N VAL A 47 -7.32 -6.78 -5.62
CA VAL A 47 -8.43 -7.32 -4.84
C VAL A 47 -8.11 -8.76 -4.51
N SER A 48 -8.15 -9.13 -3.23
CA SER A 48 -7.94 -10.50 -2.79
C SER A 48 -8.86 -10.85 -1.63
N ARG A 49 -9.04 -12.16 -1.40
CA ARG A 49 -9.55 -12.63 -0.12
C ARG A 49 -8.45 -12.47 0.93
N ILE A 50 -8.82 -12.25 2.18
CA ILE A 50 -7.83 -12.07 3.25
C ILE A 50 -6.96 -13.32 3.44
N GLY A 51 -7.52 -14.52 3.23
CA GLY A 51 -6.78 -15.79 3.30
C GLY A 51 -5.83 -16.02 2.12
N ASP A 52 -6.08 -15.35 1.00
CA ASP A 52 -5.28 -15.43 -0.23
C ASP A 52 -4.40 -14.19 -0.41
N LEU A 53 -4.17 -13.42 0.67
CA LEU A 53 -3.44 -12.17 0.58
C LEU A 53 -1.96 -12.44 0.31
N VAL A 54 -1.43 -11.77 -0.70
CA VAL A 54 -0.01 -11.77 -1.02
C VAL A 54 0.53 -10.35 -0.93
N ASP A 55 1.75 -10.21 -0.44
CA ASP A 55 2.42 -8.92 -0.32
C ASP A 55 2.65 -8.29 -1.70
N PHE A 56 2.60 -6.95 -1.75
CA PHE A 56 3.08 -6.22 -2.91
C PHE A 56 4.59 -6.40 -3.03
N THR A 57 5.03 -6.86 -4.20
CA THR A 57 6.45 -6.95 -4.52
C THR A 57 6.75 -6.00 -5.66
N ALA A 58 8.04 -5.79 -5.98
CA ALA A 58 8.43 -5.01 -7.16
C ALA A 58 7.77 -5.55 -8.46
N LYS A 59 7.46 -6.86 -8.52
CA LYS A 59 6.76 -7.48 -9.65
C LYS A 59 5.28 -7.09 -9.76
N SER A 60 4.67 -6.66 -8.66
CA SER A 60 3.29 -6.15 -8.65
C SER A 60 3.16 -4.81 -9.36
N PHE A 61 4.28 -4.10 -9.61
CA PHE A 61 4.32 -2.80 -10.27
C PHE A 61 4.59 -2.88 -11.79
N ASP A 62 4.02 -3.91 -12.43
CA ASP A 62 4.08 -4.06 -13.89
C ASP A 62 3.48 -2.83 -14.59
N PHE A 63 4.27 -2.16 -15.45
CA PHE A 63 3.93 -0.87 -16.05
C PHE A 63 2.68 -0.92 -16.92
N GLU A 64 2.31 -2.09 -17.44
CA GLU A 64 1.09 -2.27 -18.22
C GLU A 64 -0.17 -2.35 -17.34
N LYS A 65 -0.01 -2.69 -16.06
CA LYS A 65 -1.11 -2.93 -15.11
C LYS A 65 -1.26 -1.84 -14.06
N CYS A 66 -0.22 -1.04 -13.83
CA CYS A 66 -0.27 0.07 -12.92
C CYS A 66 -0.96 1.28 -13.54
N ILE A 67 -1.55 2.11 -12.68
CA ILE A 67 -2.09 3.40 -13.05
C ILE A 67 -0.95 4.42 -12.86
N PRO A 68 -0.41 5.01 -13.95
CA PRO A 68 0.60 6.05 -13.83
C PRO A 68 -0.07 7.37 -13.45
N MET A 69 0.48 8.04 -12.45
CA MET A 69 0.06 9.34 -11.94
C MET A 69 1.25 10.30 -11.95
N SER A 70 0.99 11.59 -12.16
CA SER A 70 1.98 12.63 -11.88
C SER A 70 1.82 13.10 -10.45
N TYR A 71 2.90 13.59 -9.84
CA TYR A 71 2.80 14.21 -8.54
C TYR A 71 3.71 15.43 -8.40
N THR A 72 3.34 16.32 -7.48
CA THR A 72 4.17 17.44 -7.06
C THR A 72 4.27 17.51 -5.55
N LEU A 73 5.38 18.07 -5.05
CA LEU A 73 5.58 18.28 -3.61
C LEU A 73 5.32 19.74 -3.26
N LYS A 74 4.44 19.95 -2.28
CA LYS A 74 4.13 21.27 -1.72
C LYS A 74 4.26 21.23 -0.20
N GLY A 75 5.43 21.59 0.31
CA GLY A 75 5.72 21.52 1.74
C GLY A 75 5.68 20.08 2.25
N ASN A 76 4.73 19.78 3.13
CA ASN A 76 4.50 18.44 3.69
C ASN A 76 3.42 17.65 2.93
N GLN A 77 3.07 18.04 1.72
CA GLN A 77 2.01 17.41 0.93
C GLN A 77 2.53 16.90 -0.41
N VAL A 78 2.02 15.76 -0.81
CA VAL A 78 2.09 15.23 -2.16
C VAL A 78 0.75 15.52 -2.82
N ILE A 79 0.76 16.29 -3.90
CA ILE A 79 -0.43 16.53 -4.72
C ILE A 79 -0.36 15.55 -5.89
N VAL A 80 -1.28 14.60 -5.94
CA VAL A 80 -1.32 13.55 -6.96
C VAL A 80 -2.34 13.90 -8.03
N GLN A 81 -1.93 13.76 -9.29
CA GLN A 81 -2.68 14.16 -10.48
C GLN A 81 -2.75 12.97 -11.45
N PRO A 82 -3.95 12.56 -11.88
CA PRO A 82 -4.09 11.53 -12.90
C PRO A 82 -3.49 11.97 -14.24
N ILE A 83 -2.65 11.13 -14.86
CA ILE A 83 -2.00 11.45 -16.14
C ILE A 83 -3.01 11.48 -17.31
N ASN A 84 -4.09 10.70 -17.22
CA ASN A 84 -5.17 10.70 -18.20
C ASN A 84 -6.53 10.64 -17.48
N ILE A 85 -7.46 11.50 -17.92
CA ILE A 85 -8.92 11.60 -17.67
C ILE A 85 -9.45 11.94 -16.25
N TYR A 86 -10.21 13.06 -16.20
CA TYR A 86 -11.33 13.43 -15.29
C TYR A 86 -11.26 13.13 -13.77
N GLY A 87 -10.08 12.91 -13.20
CA GLY A 87 -9.93 12.83 -11.74
C GLY A 87 -9.51 14.17 -11.15
N SER A 88 -10.14 14.57 -10.05
CA SER A 88 -9.65 15.67 -9.23
C SER A 88 -8.32 15.30 -8.61
N ASP A 89 -7.42 16.29 -8.51
CA ASP A 89 -6.22 16.19 -7.70
C ASP A 89 -6.60 15.70 -6.29
N TYR A 90 -5.81 14.78 -5.75
CA TYR A 90 -5.96 14.31 -4.38
C TYR A 90 -4.67 14.52 -3.61
N THR A 91 -4.79 14.69 -2.30
CA THR A 91 -3.67 15.16 -1.46
C THR A 91 -3.27 14.11 -0.45
N ILE A 92 -1.99 13.76 -0.46
CA ILE A 92 -1.39 12.88 0.56
C ILE A 92 -0.51 13.74 1.47
N ASP A 93 -0.84 13.78 2.75
CA ASP A 93 -0.01 14.39 3.77
C ASP A 93 1.17 13.48 4.14
N ILE A 94 2.36 14.04 4.19
CA ILE A 94 3.55 13.37 4.68
C ILE A 94 3.63 13.59 6.18
N LYS A 95 3.31 12.56 6.98
CA LYS A 95 3.41 12.64 8.45
C LYS A 95 4.85 12.39 8.89
N ASN A 96 5.53 11.42 8.28
CA ASN A 96 6.97 11.21 8.35
C ASN A 96 7.45 10.38 7.14
N ALA A 97 8.74 10.02 7.10
CA ALA A 97 9.31 9.29 5.96
C ALA A 97 8.68 7.92 5.69
N ASN A 98 8.13 7.25 6.73
CA ASN A 98 7.55 5.91 6.64
C ASN A 98 6.01 5.90 6.72
N LEU A 99 5.37 7.05 6.93
CA LEU A 99 3.93 7.16 7.13
C LEU A 99 3.38 8.38 6.41
N LEU A 100 2.46 8.12 5.48
CA LEU A 100 1.67 9.14 4.79
C LEU A 100 0.19 8.97 5.15
N PHE A 101 -0.61 9.98 4.84
CA PHE A 101 -2.04 9.96 5.04
C PHE A 101 -2.75 10.49 3.80
N ASN A 102 -3.54 9.64 3.15
CA ASN A 102 -4.35 10.04 2.00
C ASN A 102 -5.60 10.77 2.51
N ASN A 103 -5.66 12.08 2.26
CA ASN A 103 -6.73 12.93 2.78
C ASN A 103 -8.08 12.62 2.13
N ASP A 104 -8.09 12.01 0.96
CA ASP A 104 -9.29 11.75 0.18
C ASP A 104 -9.92 10.42 0.62
N THR A 105 -9.11 9.38 0.81
CA THR A 105 -9.58 8.08 1.34
C THR A 105 -9.65 8.04 2.86
N LYS A 106 -9.06 9.02 3.56
CA LYS A 106 -8.90 9.07 5.03
C LYS A 106 -8.10 7.89 5.59
N LYS A 107 -7.11 7.41 4.85
CA LYS A 107 -6.34 6.21 5.18
C LYS A 107 -4.86 6.48 5.36
N GLU A 108 -4.24 5.67 6.20
CA GLU A 108 -2.79 5.65 6.34
C GLU A 108 -2.13 4.89 5.19
N LEU A 109 -0.93 5.34 4.83
CA LEU A 109 -0.05 4.66 3.89
C LEU A 109 1.27 4.38 4.58
N ARG A 110 1.61 3.10 4.72
CA ARG A 110 2.79 2.63 5.46
C ARG A 110 3.88 2.19 4.50
N PHE A 111 5.11 2.64 4.75
CA PHE A 111 6.24 2.34 3.87
C PHE A 111 6.77 0.92 4.07
N THR A 112 6.97 0.22 2.97
CA THR A 112 7.69 -1.05 2.90
C THR A 112 8.89 -0.90 1.96
N GLU A 113 10.07 -1.24 2.45
CA GLU A 113 11.30 -1.21 1.65
C GLU A 113 11.31 -2.35 0.63
N TRP A 114 11.86 -2.11 -0.56
CA TRP A 114 12.10 -3.20 -1.49
C TRP A 114 13.04 -4.23 -0.86
N PRO A 115 12.75 -5.53 -0.97
CA PRO A 115 13.66 -6.55 -0.45
C PRO A 115 15.02 -6.41 -1.15
N SER A 116 16.08 -6.20 -0.36
CA SER A 116 17.45 -5.96 -0.84
C SER A 116 18.22 -7.25 -1.20
N ASN A 117 17.51 -8.32 -1.58
CA ASN A 117 17.96 -9.72 -1.71
C ASN A 117 18.05 -10.52 -0.39
N SER A 118 16.93 -10.68 0.32
CA SER A 118 16.81 -11.60 1.45
C SER A 118 15.55 -12.46 1.33
N ASN A 119 15.66 -13.74 1.72
CA ASN A 119 14.66 -14.80 1.59
C ASN A 119 13.21 -14.29 1.82
N MET A 120 12.36 -14.41 0.79
CA MET A 120 10.97 -13.94 0.77
C MET A 120 10.13 -14.42 1.98
N ASN A 121 10.44 -15.58 2.55
CA ASN A 121 9.64 -16.17 3.63
C ASN A 121 9.80 -15.47 5.00
N GLU A 122 10.95 -14.86 5.31
CA GLU A 122 11.15 -14.14 6.58
C GLU A 122 10.55 -12.72 6.56
N ILE A 123 10.34 -12.18 5.36
CA ILE A 123 9.82 -10.83 5.13
C ILE A 123 8.28 -10.82 5.26
N ASN A 124 7.60 -11.84 4.73
CA ASN A 124 6.13 -11.95 4.76
C ASN A 124 5.57 -11.99 6.20
N ALA A 125 6.22 -12.72 7.11
CA ALA A 125 5.79 -12.81 8.51
C ALA A 125 6.04 -11.52 9.31
N LYS A 126 6.86 -10.60 8.81
CA LYS A 126 7.12 -9.30 9.44
C LYS A 126 6.14 -8.25 8.96
N ILE A 127 5.83 -8.20 7.66
CA ILE A 127 4.92 -7.19 7.09
C ILE A 127 3.48 -7.41 7.54
N ILE A 128 2.99 -8.66 7.60
CA ILE A 128 1.64 -8.95 8.13
C ILE A 128 1.55 -8.47 9.58
N ARG A 129 2.54 -8.80 10.42
CA ARG A 129 2.59 -8.33 11.81
C ARG A 129 2.67 -6.81 11.91
N ASP A 130 3.58 -6.15 11.20
CA ASP A 130 3.79 -4.69 11.30
C ASP A 130 2.61 -3.88 10.70
N THR A 131 1.86 -4.47 9.76
CA THR A 131 0.69 -3.84 9.12
C THR A 131 -0.59 -4.06 9.93
N PHE A 132 -0.75 -5.22 10.57
CA PHE A 132 -1.98 -5.58 11.27
C PHE A 132 -1.90 -5.49 12.80
N GLU A 133 -0.72 -5.56 13.46
CA GLU A 133 -0.59 -5.36 14.93
C GLU A 133 -1.24 -4.07 15.45
N PRO A 134 -1.12 -2.91 14.77
CA PRO A 134 -1.79 -1.68 15.23
C PRO A 134 -3.32 -1.75 15.19
N PHE A 135 -3.88 -2.76 14.51
CA PHE A 135 -5.30 -2.99 14.31
C PHE A 135 -5.77 -4.33 14.91
N ASP A 136 -4.89 -5.04 15.62
CA ASP A 136 -5.14 -6.40 16.08
C ASP A 136 -5.76 -6.45 17.49
N CYS A 137 -6.88 -7.17 17.60
CA CYS A 137 -7.62 -7.43 18.83
C CYS A 137 -7.57 -8.94 19.21
N GLY A 138 -6.72 -9.77 18.59
CA GLY A 138 -6.68 -11.19 18.94
C GLY A 138 -5.48 -11.97 18.41
N ASP A 139 -4.90 -12.80 19.29
CA ASP A 139 -3.71 -13.63 19.05
C ASP A 139 -3.84 -14.56 17.83
N TYR A 140 -2.97 -14.38 16.83
CA TYR A 140 -2.78 -15.36 15.76
C TYR A 140 -1.57 -16.25 16.04
N GLN A 141 -1.79 -17.57 16.09
CA GLN A 141 -0.71 -18.55 16.00
C GLN A 141 -0.40 -18.84 14.53
N LEU A 142 0.78 -18.42 14.08
CA LEU A 142 1.35 -18.85 12.80
C LEU A 142 1.70 -20.34 12.89
N ILE A 143 1.02 -21.16 12.09
CA ILE A 143 1.42 -22.56 11.88
C ILE A 143 2.44 -22.55 10.75
N ASN A 144 3.69 -22.87 11.08
CA ASN A 144 4.73 -23.14 10.09
C ASN A 144 4.43 -24.48 9.40
N THR A 145 4.23 -24.45 8.08
CA THR A 145 4.32 -25.64 7.20
C THR A 145 5.43 -25.45 6.19
#